data_AF-A0A2E6BEB2-F1
#
_entry.id   AF-A0A2E6BEB2-F1
#
_cell.length_a   1.000
_cell.length_b   1.000
_cell.length_c   1.000
_cell.angle_alpha   90.00
_cell.angle_beta   90.00
_cell.angle_gamma   90.00
#
_symmetry.space_group_name_H-M   'P 1'
#
loop_
_entity.id
_entity.type
_entity.pdbx_description
1 polymer ?
#
loop_
_entity_poly.entity_id
_entity_poly.type
_entity_poly.pdbx_seq_one_letter_code
_entity_poly.pdbx_strand_id
1 'polypeptide(L)'
;MTRADYRLPPIPEGFQIYEERLEVAGLAHRKADAAQFARGKQKALEWEPEPGNRYDKNAIRLIGCHKGIFLTKRTQIGYVPKEVAKTLVERGLVADAQPRLLKTYVSDGGFVEILFQVVGPKARIGEYKGTQGSEERQHYTDAVEQVCDITSSKPASAPSATITPST
;
A
#
# COMPACT_ATOMS: atom_id res chain seq x y z
N MET A 1 26.19 -9.31 16.03
CA MET A 1 25.63 -7.98 15.69
C MET A 1 25.21 -7.97 14.22
N THR A 2 23.93 -8.23 13.93
CA THR A 2 23.41 -8.22 12.55
C THR A 2 22.99 -6.79 12.22
N ARG A 3 23.79 -6.09 11.40
CA ARG A 3 23.53 -4.71 10.98
C ARG A 3 22.33 -4.70 10.04
N ALA A 4 21.27 -3.96 10.40
CA ALA A 4 20.18 -3.69 9.48
C ALA A 4 20.73 -2.88 8.29
N ASP A 5 20.57 -3.43 7.09
CA ASP A 5 21.03 -2.80 5.85
C ASP A 5 19.91 -1.86 5.38
N TYR A 6 20.02 -0.58 5.71
CA TYR A 6 18.98 0.43 5.45
C TYR A 6 19.04 1.03 4.04
N ARG A 7 19.85 0.48 3.12
CA ARG A 7 19.80 0.91 1.72
C ARG A 7 18.57 0.33 1.04
N LEU A 8 17.49 1.09 1.08
CA LEU A 8 16.31 0.80 0.27
C LEU A 8 16.68 0.90 -1.22
N PRO A 9 16.25 -0.05 -2.07
CA PRO A 9 16.38 0.07 -3.52
C PRO A 9 15.73 1.38 -3.99
N PRO A 10 16.23 2.11 -5.00
CA PRO A 10 15.50 3.29 -5.49
C PRO A 10 14.10 2.89 -6.01
N ILE A 11 13.14 3.81 -5.91
CA ILE A 11 11.84 3.65 -6.60
C ILE A 11 12.10 3.93 -8.09
N PRO A 12 11.66 3.06 -9.01
CA PRO A 12 11.83 3.30 -10.44
C PRO A 12 11.19 4.62 -10.88
N GLU A 13 11.74 5.23 -11.93
CA GLU A 13 11.13 6.43 -12.52
C GLU A 13 9.71 6.13 -13.01
N GLY A 14 8.79 7.07 -12.79
CA GLY A 14 7.38 6.89 -13.14
C GLY A 14 6.59 6.01 -12.16
N PHE A 15 7.22 5.43 -11.13
CA PHE A 15 6.55 4.61 -10.12
C PHE A 15 6.26 5.40 -8.84
N GLN A 16 5.27 4.94 -8.08
CA GLN A 16 5.00 5.37 -6.72
C GLN A 16 4.64 4.19 -5.82
N ILE A 17 4.62 4.44 -4.52
CA ILE A 17 4.22 3.47 -3.52
C ILE A 17 2.69 3.32 -3.53
N TYR A 18 2.24 2.09 -3.73
CA TYR A 18 0.84 1.68 -3.58
C TYR A 18 0.58 1.23 -2.14
N GLU A 19 1.51 0.46 -1.58
CA GLU A 19 1.48 -0.02 -0.18
C GLU A 19 2.80 0.28 0.50
N GLU A 20 2.75 0.98 1.63
CA GLU A 20 3.94 1.50 2.32
C GLU A 20 4.68 0.45 3.14
N ARG A 21 3.96 -0.54 3.67
CA ARG A 21 4.54 -1.55 4.57
C ARG A 21 3.67 -2.79 4.64
N LEU A 22 4.16 -3.87 4.02
CA LEU A 22 3.52 -5.18 4.06
C LEU A 22 4.44 -6.21 4.68
N GLU A 23 3.84 -7.16 5.39
CA GLU A 23 4.47 -8.38 5.85
C GLU A 23 4.28 -9.50 4.84
N VAL A 24 5.23 -10.42 4.78
CA VAL A 24 5.14 -11.61 3.93
C VAL A 24 4.15 -12.61 4.53
N ALA A 25 3.08 -12.90 3.80
CA ALA A 25 2.09 -13.89 4.22
C ALA A 25 2.70 -15.30 4.18
N GLY A 26 2.44 -16.10 5.22
CA GLY A 26 2.91 -17.48 5.32
C GLY A 26 4.41 -17.65 5.60
N LEU A 27 5.12 -16.58 5.95
CA LEU A 27 6.56 -16.61 6.24
C LEU A 27 6.94 -17.63 7.34
N ALA A 28 6.04 -17.85 8.31
CA ALA A 28 6.23 -18.84 9.37
C ALA A 28 6.41 -20.29 8.85
N HIS A 29 5.81 -20.64 7.71
CA HIS A 29 5.97 -21.95 7.08
C HIS A 29 7.27 -22.09 6.29
N ARG A 30 7.96 -20.97 6.03
CA ARG A 30 9.18 -20.88 5.23
C ARG A 30 10.32 -20.20 5.97
N LYS A 31 10.37 -20.34 7.31
CA LYS A 31 11.34 -19.66 8.18
C LYS A 31 12.79 -19.88 7.76
N ALA A 32 13.17 -21.11 7.40
CA ALA A 32 14.54 -21.43 6.99
C ALA A 32 14.94 -20.68 5.71
N ASP A 33 14.08 -20.73 4.69
CA ASP A 33 14.24 -20.02 3.42
C ASP A 33 14.28 -18.50 3.61
N ALA A 34 13.34 -17.96 4.40
CA ALA A 34 13.27 -16.54 4.74
C ALA A 34 14.51 -16.06 5.50
N ALA A 35 15.01 -16.87 6.45
CA ALA A 35 16.24 -16.57 7.18
C ALA A 35 17.47 -16.58 6.27
N GLN A 36 17.54 -17.54 5.33
CA GLN A 36 18.61 -17.59 4.34
C GLN A 36 18.60 -16.34 3.46
N PHE A 37 17.43 -15.96 2.94
CA PHE A 37 17.27 -14.74 2.16
C PHE A 37 17.67 -13.50 2.95
N ALA A 38 17.15 -13.33 4.18
CA ALA A 38 17.40 -12.14 5.00
C ALA A 38 18.91 -11.94 5.31
N ARG A 39 19.65 -13.04 5.52
CA ARG A 39 21.11 -13.04 5.72
C ARG A 39 21.91 -12.84 4.43
N GLY A 40 21.28 -12.98 3.26
CA GLY A 40 21.90 -12.80 1.96
C GLY A 40 22.36 -11.36 1.70
N LYS A 41 23.33 -11.21 0.77
CA LYS A 41 23.80 -9.92 0.27
C LYS A 41 23.05 -9.55 -1.03
N GLN A 42 22.97 -8.25 -1.34
CA GLN A 42 22.33 -7.74 -2.56
C GLN A 42 20.94 -8.35 -2.78
N LYS A 43 20.05 -8.06 -1.84
CA LYS A 43 18.71 -8.64 -1.78
C LYS A 43 17.74 -7.86 -2.65
N ALA A 44 16.87 -8.58 -3.35
CA ALA A 44 15.72 -8.05 -4.06
C ALA A 44 14.52 -8.98 -3.85
N LEU A 45 13.32 -8.48 -4.16
CA LEU A 45 12.12 -9.28 -4.19
C LEU A 45 11.59 -9.34 -5.61
N GLU A 46 11.07 -10.50 -5.97
CA GLU A 46 10.28 -10.72 -7.17
C GLU A 46 8.95 -11.35 -6.75
N TRP A 47 7.97 -11.35 -7.65
CA TRP A 47 6.74 -12.08 -7.41
C TRP A 47 6.29 -12.86 -8.64
N GLU A 48 5.52 -13.92 -8.40
CA GLU A 48 5.02 -14.81 -9.46
C GLU A 48 3.56 -15.14 -9.18
N PRO A 49 2.63 -14.88 -10.12
CA PRO A 49 1.22 -15.27 -9.97
C PRO A 49 1.05 -16.78 -9.93
N GLU A 50 0.14 -17.25 -9.11
CA GLU A 50 -0.21 -18.66 -8.97
C GLU A 50 -1.72 -18.89 -9.13
N PRO A 51 -2.26 -18.74 -10.36
CA PRO A 51 -3.70 -18.87 -10.61
C PRO A 51 -4.27 -20.26 -10.29
N GLY A 52 -3.42 -21.29 -10.28
CA GLY A 52 -3.79 -22.67 -9.93
C GLY A 52 -3.70 -23.00 -8.44
N ASN A 53 -3.49 -22.01 -7.56
CA ASN A 53 -3.42 -22.26 -6.12
C ASN A 53 -4.78 -22.73 -5.58
N ARG A 54 -4.78 -23.88 -4.88
CA ARG A 54 -6.00 -24.53 -4.37
C ARG A 54 -6.78 -23.71 -3.32
N TYR A 55 -6.16 -22.71 -2.70
CA TYR A 55 -6.74 -21.91 -1.62
C TYR A 55 -7.17 -20.53 -2.09
N ASP A 56 -6.44 -19.95 -3.04
CA ASP A 56 -6.68 -18.60 -3.53
C ASP A 56 -6.22 -18.43 -4.97
N LYS A 57 -7.17 -18.31 -5.91
CA LYS A 57 -6.89 -18.07 -7.33
C LYS A 57 -6.09 -16.78 -7.61
N ASN A 58 -6.08 -15.85 -6.65
CA ASN A 58 -5.36 -14.59 -6.75
C ASN A 58 -3.98 -14.67 -6.05
N ALA A 59 -3.54 -15.84 -5.60
CA ALA A 59 -2.28 -15.99 -4.90
C ALA A 59 -1.10 -15.49 -5.75
N ILE A 60 -0.24 -14.69 -5.12
CA ILE A 60 1.01 -14.23 -5.71
C ILE A 60 2.15 -14.68 -4.79
N ARG A 61 3.02 -15.55 -5.30
CA ARG A 61 4.21 -16.01 -4.57
C ARG A 61 5.21 -14.87 -4.48
N LEU A 62 5.84 -14.73 -3.32
CA LEU A 62 6.93 -13.80 -3.12
C LEU A 62 8.26 -14.57 -3.15
N ILE A 63 9.15 -14.16 -4.04
CA ILE A 63 10.45 -14.78 -4.30
C ILE A 63 11.55 -13.83 -3.78
N GLY A 64 12.37 -14.32 -2.87
CA GLY A 64 13.57 -13.65 -2.41
C GLY A 64 14.74 -13.93 -3.33
N CYS A 65 15.33 -12.87 -3.89
CA CYS A 65 16.52 -12.95 -4.74
C CYS A 65 17.73 -12.40 -3.98
N HIS A 66 18.83 -13.16 -3.89
CA HIS A 66 20.06 -12.67 -3.27
C HIS A 66 21.32 -13.19 -3.97
N LYS A 67 22.44 -12.46 -3.84
CA LYS A 67 23.72 -12.87 -4.43
C LYS A 67 24.23 -14.15 -3.75
N GLY A 68 24.48 -15.18 -4.56
CA GLY A 68 25.27 -16.36 -4.20
C GLY A 68 26.73 -16.21 -4.63
N ILE A 69 27.51 -17.28 -4.49
CA ILE A 69 28.96 -17.28 -4.82
C ILE A 69 29.18 -17.16 -6.33
N PHE A 70 28.36 -17.83 -7.14
CA PHE A 70 28.45 -17.82 -8.61
C PHE A 70 27.17 -17.36 -9.33
N LEU A 71 25.99 -17.52 -8.74
CA LEU A 71 24.71 -17.11 -9.32
C LEU A 71 23.80 -16.46 -8.27
N THR A 72 22.80 -15.71 -8.75
CA THR A 72 21.68 -15.23 -7.93
C THR A 72 20.85 -16.42 -7.45
N LYS A 73 20.65 -16.53 -6.14
CA LYS A 73 19.74 -17.51 -5.56
C LYS A 73 18.32 -16.93 -5.52
N ARG A 74 17.35 -17.71 -5.97
CA ARG A 74 15.91 -17.40 -5.92
C ARG A 74 15.24 -18.41 -5.02
N THR A 75 14.54 -17.95 -3.98
CA THR A 75 13.84 -18.83 -3.04
C THR A 75 12.46 -18.27 -2.73
N GLN A 76 11.44 -19.11 -2.75
CA GLN A 76 10.12 -18.69 -2.28
C GLN A 76 10.16 -18.42 -0.77
N ILE A 77 9.79 -17.21 -0.36
CA ILE A 77 9.77 -16.81 1.06
C ILE A 77 8.36 -16.74 1.64
N GLY A 78 7.34 -16.70 0.77
CA GLY A 78 5.94 -16.69 1.17
C GLY A 78 5.05 -16.19 0.05
N TYR A 79 4.03 -15.40 0.43
CA TYR A 79 3.04 -14.83 -0.47
C TYR A 79 2.81 -13.35 -0.18
N VAL A 80 2.27 -12.64 -1.17
CA VAL A 80 1.66 -11.32 -0.96
C VAL A 80 0.39 -11.50 -0.10
N PRO A 81 0.11 -10.59 0.85
CA PRO A 81 -1.14 -10.62 1.63
C PRO A 81 -2.38 -10.71 0.73
N LYS A 82 -3.35 -11.53 1.15
CA LYS A 82 -4.52 -11.92 0.35
C LYS A 82 -5.25 -10.73 -0.29
N GLU A 83 -5.55 -9.69 0.49
CA GLU A 83 -6.30 -8.53 -0.01
C GLU A 83 -5.51 -7.70 -1.04
N VAL A 84 -4.20 -7.58 -0.85
CA VAL A 84 -3.30 -6.90 -1.80
C VAL A 84 -3.18 -7.73 -3.07
N ALA A 85 -3.00 -9.05 -2.94
CA ALA A 85 -2.90 -9.97 -4.07
C ALA A 85 -4.18 -9.95 -4.90
N LYS A 86 -5.35 -10.01 -4.24
CA LYS A 86 -6.66 -9.85 -4.87
C LYS A 86 -6.75 -8.53 -5.64
N THR A 87 -6.41 -7.41 -5.01
CA THR A 87 -6.45 -6.08 -5.64
C THR A 87 -5.56 -6.01 -6.87
N LEU A 88 -4.33 -6.53 -6.80
CA LEU A 88 -3.41 -6.53 -7.92
C LEU A 88 -3.92 -7.40 -9.09
N VAL A 89 -4.43 -8.59 -8.81
CA VAL A 89 -4.91 -9.54 -9.83
C VAL A 89 -6.20 -9.03 -10.48
N GLU A 90 -7.21 -8.68 -9.69
CA GLU A 90 -8.52 -8.28 -10.21
C GLU A 90 -8.46 -6.99 -11.04
N ARG A 91 -7.48 -6.13 -10.75
CA ARG A 91 -7.29 -4.86 -11.46
C ARG A 91 -6.20 -4.91 -12.53
N GLY A 92 -5.67 -6.10 -12.82
CA GLY A 92 -4.66 -6.30 -13.87
C GLY A 92 -3.39 -5.48 -13.65
N LEU A 93 -2.95 -5.32 -12.39
CA LEU A 93 -1.78 -4.51 -12.01
C LEU A 93 -0.52 -5.36 -11.78
N VAL A 94 -0.66 -6.68 -11.72
CA VAL A 94 0.42 -7.64 -11.41
C VAL A 94 1.66 -7.48 -12.29
N ALA A 95 1.46 -7.21 -13.58
CA ALA A 95 2.55 -7.09 -14.56
C ALA A 95 3.29 -5.75 -14.49
N ASP A 96 2.63 -4.70 -14.00
CA ASP A 96 3.17 -3.34 -13.97
C ASP A 96 3.65 -2.93 -12.58
N ALA A 97 3.12 -3.55 -11.54
CA ALA A 97 3.59 -3.37 -10.17
C ALA A 97 4.74 -4.34 -9.86
N GLN A 98 5.51 -4.03 -8.82
CA GLN A 98 6.58 -4.88 -8.34
C GLN A 98 6.77 -4.78 -6.82
N PRO A 99 7.28 -5.84 -6.17
CA PRO A 99 7.60 -5.77 -4.76
C PRO A 99 8.95 -5.09 -4.57
N ARG A 100 9.03 -4.15 -3.62
CA ARG A 100 10.27 -3.47 -3.24
C ARG A 100 10.63 -3.84 -1.81
N LEU A 101 11.82 -4.42 -1.63
CA LEU A 101 12.30 -4.79 -0.29
C LEU A 101 12.44 -3.55 0.59
N LEU A 102 11.78 -3.57 1.76
CA LEU A 102 11.83 -2.49 2.74
C LEU A 102 12.80 -2.81 3.88
N LYS A 103 12.65 -3.98 4.50
CA LYS A 103 13.46 -4.37 5.65
C LYS A 103 13.58 -5.89 5.75
N THR A 104 14.71 -6.34 6.24
CA THR A 104 14.90 -7.72 6.69
C THR A 104 15.50 -7.71 8.09
N TYR A 105 14.99 -8.56 8.97
CA TYR A 105 15.51 -8.75 10.32
C TYR A 105 15.54 -10.24 10.68
N VAL A 106 16.60 -10.66 11.35
CA VAL A 106 16.75 -12.01 11.88
C VAL A 106 17.30 -11.89 13.30
N SER A 107 16.59 -12.46 14.28
CA SER A 107 17.07 -12.55 15.66
C SER A 107 17.85 -13.85 15.89
N ASP A 108 18.65 -13.87 16.96
CA ASP A 108 19.36 -15.06 17.40
C ASP A 108 18.39 -16.17 17.87
N GLY A 109 17.18 -15.80 18.31
CA GLY A 109 16.09 -16.71 18.67
C GLY A 109 15.29 -17.26 17.48
N GLY A 110 15.74 -17.05 16.23
CA GLY A 110 15.10 -17.60 15.03
C GLY A 110 13.85 -16.86 14.57
N PHE A 111 13.59 -15.66 15.10
CA PHE A 111 12.56 -14.78 14.56
C PHE A 111 13.06 -14.13 13.26
N VAL A 112 12.23 -14.16 12.22
CA VAL A 112 12.53 -13.58 10.91
C VAL A 112 11.40 -12.63 10.53
N GLU A 113 11.76 -11.40 10.19
CA GLU A 113 10.84 -10.38 9.69
C GLU A 113 11.33 -9.94 8.30
N ILE A 114 10.42 -9.93 7.33
CA ILE A 114 10.65 -9.38 6.00
C ILE A 114 9.49 -8.44 5.72
N LEU A 115 9.82 -7.17 5.51
CA LEU A 115 8.88 -6.13 5.13
C LEU A 115 9.15 -5.69 3.70
N PHE A 116 8.08 -5.42 2.96
CA PHE A 116 8.16 -4.94 1.59
C PHE A 116 7.09 -3.90 1.29
N GLN A 117 7.27 -3.25 0.15
CA GLN A 117 6.34 -2.29 -0.42
C GLN A 117 5.82 -2.83 -1.74
N VAL A 118 4.62 -2.39 -2.11
CA VAL A 118 4.15 -2.48 -3.49
C VAL A 118 4.43 -1.15 -4.15
N VAL A 119 5.15 -1.16 -5.26
CA VAL A 119 5.30 0.02 -6.12
C VAL A 119 4.71 -0.27 -7.48
N GLY A 120 4.10 0.73 -8.09
CA GLY A 120 3.51 0.62 -9.43
C GLY A 120 3.47 1.97 -10.14
N PRO A 121 3.03 2.01 -11.41
CA PRO A 121 3.06 3.23 -12.21
C PRO A 121 2.18 4.34 -11.60
N LYS A 122 2.68 5.57 -11.57
CA LYS A 122 1.93 6.73 -11.07
C LYS A 122 0.58 6.90 -11.77
N ALA A 123 0.54 6.63 -13.06
CA ALA A 123 -0.67 6.73 -13.89
C ALA A 123 -1.79 5.76 -13.47
N ARG A 124 -1.46 4.61 -12.87
CA ARG A 124 -2.43 3.55 -12.53
C ARG A 124 -2.82 3.54 -11.04
N ILE A 125 -2.46 4.56 -10.25
CA ILE A 125 -2.81 4.62 -8.82
C ILE A 125 -4.30 4.71 -8.55
N GLY A 126 -5.07 5.37 -9.45
CA GLY A 126 -6.52 5.43 -9.35
C GLY A 126 -7.13 4.03 -9.48
N GLU A 127 -6.57 3.23 -10.39
CA GLU A 127 -6.91 1.81 -10.52
C GLU A 127 -6.52 1.02 -9.29
N TYR A 128 -5.43 1.34 -8.57
CA TYR A 128 -5.09 0.63 -7.34
C TYR A 128 -5.98 1.01 -6.14
N LYS A 129 -6.19 2.30 -5.90
CA LYS A 129 -6.99 2.79 -4.75
C LYS A 129 -8.48 2.51 -4.92
N GLY A 130 -8.95 2.44 -6.17
CA GLY A 130 -10.35 2.28 -6.49
C GLY A 130 -11.08 3.61 -6.38
N THR A 131 -12.16 3.74 -7.13
CA THR A 131 -13.11 4.86 -7.07
C THR A 131 -13.91 4.83 -5.76
N GLN A 132 -13.22 4.96 -4.62
CA GLN A 132 -13.82 5.42 -3.35
C GLN A 132 -13.24 6.77 -2.90
N GLY A 133 -12.33 7.36 -3.69
CA GLY A 133 -11.81 8.71 -3.46
C GLY A 133 -12.54 9.83 -4.21
N SER A 134 -13.50 9.51 -5.07
CA SER A 134 -14.30 10.50 -5.82
C SER A 134 -15.58 10.89 -5.09
N GLU A 135 -16.24 9.97 -4.38
CA GLU A 135 -17.50 10.25 -3.68
C GLU A 135 -17.27 11.01 -2.37
N GLU A 136 -16.23 10.71 -1.58
CA GLU A 136 -15.90 11.48 -0.37
C GLU A 136 -15.47 12.92 -0.68
N ARG A 137 -14.79 13.16 -1.82
CA ARG A 137 -14.48 14.53 -2.25
C ARG A 137 -15.71 15.28 -2.73
N GLN A 138 -16.60 14.61 -3.47
CA GLN A 138 -17.87 15.19 -3.91
C GLN A 138 -18.74 15.54 -2.70
N HIS A 139 -18.82 14.66 -1.70
CA HIS A 139 -19.58 14.89 -0.48
C HIS A 139 -19.01 16.03 0.38
N TYR A 140 -17.68 16.27 0.33
CA TYR A 140 -17.07 17.44 0.97
C TYR A 140 -17.31 18.74 0.20
N THR A 141 -17.24 18.75 -1.12
CA THR A 141 -17.53 19.95 -1.91
C THR A 141 -19.00 20.36 -1.80
N ASP A 142 -19.92 19.41 -1.85
CA ASP A 142 -21.36 19.67 -1.76
C ASP A 142 -21.74 20.19 -0.36
N ALA A 143 -21.10 19.67 0.70
CA ALA A 143 -21.29 20.15 2.07
C ALA A 143 -20.71 21.56 2.29
N VAL A 144 -19.60 21.90 1.65
CA VAL A 144 -19.00 23.25 1.76
C VAL A 144 -19.83 24.28 1.00
N GLU A 145 -20.36 23.96 -0.18
CA GLU A 145 -21.28 24.85 -0.90
C GLU A 145 -22.55 25.15 -0.09
N GLN A 146 -23.18 24.13 0.52
CA GLN A 146 -24.35 24.35 1.38
C GLN A 146 -24.07 25.27 2.57
N VAL A 147 -22.88 25.16 3.19
CA VAL A 147 -22.52 26.05 4.31
C VAL A 147 -22.28 27.48 3.83
N CYS A 148 -21.64 27.68 2.67
CA CYS A 148 -21.45 29.01 2.08
C CYS A 148 -22.78 29.70 1.75
N ASP A 149 -23.79 28.96 1.29
CA ASP A 149 -25.12 29.50 0.99
C ASP A 149 -25.86 29.94 2.27
N ILE A 150 -25.76 29.17 3.36
CA ILE A 150 -26.40 29.49 4.65
C ILE A 150 -25.79 30.75 5.29
N THR A 151 -24.47 30.93 5.19
CA THR A 151 -23.80 32.10 5.78
C THR A 151 -23.99 33.40 4.98
N SER A 152 -24.47 33.31 3.74
CA SER A 152 -24.75 34.47 2.89
C SER A 152 -26.19 35.01 3.02
N SER A 153 -27.10 34.28 3.68
CA SER A 153 -28.46 34.78 3.99
C SER A 153 -28.50 35.54 5.32
N LYS A 154 -28.26 36.85 5.22
CA LYS A 154 -28.47 37.94 6.19
C LYS A 154 -29.77 37.83 7.01
N PRO A 155 -29.79 38.07 8.35
CA PRO A 155 -31.02 38.46 9.03
C PRO A 155 -31.33 39.95 8.81
N ALA A 156 -32.54 40.20 8.32
CA ALA A 156 -33.12 41.51 8.09
C ALA A 156 -33.42 42.28 9.39
N SER A 157 -33.46 43.60 9.24
CA SER A 157 -33.63 44.67 10.23
C SER A 157 -34.76 44.50 11.25
N ALA A 158 -34.49 44.92 12.49
CA ALA A 158 -35.48 45.10 13.55
C ALA A 158 -36.50 46.22 13.23
N PRO A 159 -37.79 46.10 13.62
CA PRO A 159 -38.77 47.16 13.43
C PRO A 159 -38.67 48.25 14.52
N SER A 160 -38.66 49.50 14.06
CA SER A 160 -38.67 50.72 14.88
C SER A 160 -40.09 51.01 15.37
N ALA A 161 -40.27 51.17 16.68
CA ALA A 161 -41.57 51.52 17.28
C ALA A 161 -41.82 53.04 17.18
N THR A 162 -42.89 53.44 16.50
CA THR A 162 -43.41 54.81 16.51
C THR A 162 -44.50 54.94 17.57
N ILE A 163 -44.27 55.81 18.55
CA ILE A 163 -45.24 56.21 19.58
C ILE A 163 -46.01 57.42 19.05
N THR A 164 -47.34 57.34 18.97
CA THR A 164 -48.24 58.49 18.81
C THR A 164 -48.91 58.83 20.15
N PRO A 165 -48.98 60.10 20.56
CA PRO A 165 -49.72 60.49 21.76
C PRO A 165 -51.21 60.71 21.48
N SER A 166 -52.05 60.30 22.42
CA SER A 166 -53.49 60.59 22.45
C SER A 166 -53.74 61.93 23.15
N THR A 167 -54.68 62.69 22.59
CA THR A 167 -55.25 63.94 23.11
C THR A 167 -56.05 63.73 24.40
#